data_AF-Q5I6Y5-F1
#
_entry.id   AF-Q5I6Y5-F1
#
_cell.length_a   1.000
_cell.length_b   1.000
_cell.length_c   1.000
_cell.angle_alpha   90.00
_cell.angle_beta   90.00
_cell.angle_gamma   90.00
#
_symmetry.space_group_name_H-M   'P 1'
#
loop_
_entity.id
_entity.type
_entity.pdbx_description
1 polymer ?
#
loop_
_entity_poly.entity_id
_entity_poly.type
_entity_poly.pdbx_seq_one_letter_code
_entity_poly.pdbx_strand_id
1 'polypeptide(L)'
;METPSQRRATRSGAQASSTPLSPTRITRLQEKEDLQELNDRLAVYIDRVRSLETENAGLRLRITESEEVVSREVSGIKAAYEAELGDARKTLDSVAKERARLQLELSKVREEFKELKARNTKKEGDLIAAQARLKDLEALLNSKEAALSTALSEKRTLEGELHDLRGQVAKLEAALGEAKKQLQDEMLRRVDAENRLQTMKEELDFQKNIYSEELRETKRRHETRLVEIDNGKQREFESRLADALQELRAQHEDQVEQYKKELEKTYSAKLDNARQSAERNSNLVGAAHEELQQSRIRIDSLSAQLSQLQKQLAAKEAKLRDLEDSLARERDTSRRLLAEKEREMAEMRARMQQQLDEYQELLDIKLALDMEIHAYRKLLEGEEERLRLSPSPTSQRSRGRASSHSSQTQGGGSVTKKRKLESTESRSSFSQHARTSGRVAVEEVDEEGKFVRLRNKSNEDQSMGNWQIKRQNGDDPLLT
;
A
#
# COMPACT_ATOMS: atom_id res chain seq x y z
N MET A 1 156.19 134.23 -55.55
CA MET A 1 157.02 133.10 -55.07
C MET A 1 158.00 132.75 -56.17
N GLU A 2 159.27 132.74 -55.81
CA GLU A 2 160.45 132.02 -56.36
C GLU A 2 160.61 131.70 -57.86
N THR A 3 161.81 132.07 -58.34
CA THR A 3 162.55 131.63 -59.55
C THR A 3 163.66 130.64 -59.08
N PRO A 4 164.83 130.38 -59.73
CA PRO A 4 165.35 130.63 -61.09
C PRO A 4 165.75 129.27 -61.77
N SER A 5 166.93 128.91 -62.36
CA SER A 5 168.22 129.58 -62.61
C SER A 5 169.15 128.90 -63.65
N GLN A 6 169.31 129.51 -64.84
CA GLN A 6 170.57 129.52 -65.64
C GLN A 6 171.03 128.14 -66.22
N ARG A 7 172.11 127.94 -67.00
CA ARG A 7 173.36 128.67 -67.42
C ARG A 7 173.74 128.22 -68.87
N ARG A 8 174.26 129.08 -69.78
CA ARG A 8 175.68 129.50 -70.01
C ARG A 8 176.60 128.33 -70.47
N ALA A 9 177.20 128.20 -71.66
CA ALA A 9 177.93 129.09 -72.61
C ALA A 9 179.42 129.42 -72.25
N THR A 10 180.40 129.15 -73.14
CA THR A 10 181.70 129.92 -73.29
C THR A 10 182.64 129.47 -74.43
N ARG A 11 183.17 130.45 -75.20
CA ARG A 11 184.54 130.60 -75.81
C ARG A 11 185.03 129.58 -76.88
N SER A 12 185.98 129.88 -77.79
CA SER A 12 186.82 131.08 -78.15
C SER A 12 187.02 131.12 -79.70
N GLY A 13 187.35 132.20 -80.44
CA GLY A 13 188.36 133.28 -80.31
C GLY A 13 189.66 132.90 -81.08
N ALA A 14 190.39 133.71 -81.89
CA ALA A 14 190.34 135.12 -82.38
C ALA A 14 191.07 135.19 -83.78
N GLN A 15 191.14 136.27 -84.60
CA GLN A 15 191.90 137.55 -84.50
C GLN A 15 191.53 138.51 -85.68
N ALA A 16 191.42 139.84 -85.48
CA ALA A 16 192.31 140.95 -85.96
C ALA A 16 192.38 141.23 -87.51
N SER A 17 191.85 142.35 -88.06
CA SER A 17 192.44 143.73 -88.23
C SER A 17 193.08 143.99 -89.62
N SER A 18 193.06 145.16 -90.32
CA SER A 18 192.34 146.46 -90.18
C SER A 18 192.67 147.49 -91.30
N THR A 19 191.70 148.30 -91.79
CA THR A 19 191.83 149.65 -92.45
C THR A 19 192.61 149.77 -93.80
N PRO A 20 192.67 150.92 -94.55
CA PRO A 20 192.06 152.27 -94.38
C PRO A 20 191.39 152.99 -95.63
N LEU A 21 190.32 153.76 -95.36
CA LEU A 21 189.98 155.14 -95.87
C LEU A 21 189.68 155.47 -97.37
N SER A 22 189.21 156.71 -97.62
CA SER A 22 188.38 157.21 -98.76
C SER A 22 189.11 158.22 -99.71
N PRO A 23 188.53 158.69 -100.86
CA PRO A 23 187.56 159.83 -100.85
C PRO A 23 186.53 160.04 -102.02
N THR A 24 185.38 160.67 -101.68
CA THR A 24 184.58 161.69 -102.42
C THR A 24 183.66 161.42 -103.65
N ARG A 25 182.39 161.88 -103.50
CA ARG A 25 181.55 162.72 -104.42
C ARG A 25 180.36 162.16 -105.24
N ILE A 26 179.84 160.94 -105.06
CA ILE A 26 178.70 160.40 -105.87
C ILE A 26 177.56 159.81 -105.01
N THR A 27 177.10 160.52 -103.96
CA THR A 27 176.30 159.91 -102.88
C THR A 27 175.01 160.68 -102.56
N ARG A 28 174.00 160.62 -103.44
CA ARG A 28 172.63 161.15 -103.18
C ARG A 28 171.46 160.47 -103.91
N LEU A 29 171.69 159.61 -104.92
CA LEU A 29 170.58 159.00 -105.68
C LEU A 29 170.09 157.68 -105.04
N GLN A 30 171.03 156.79 -104.71
CA GLN A 30 170.79 155.45 -104.13
C GLN A 30 169.86 155.46 -102.91
N GLU A 31 170.08 156.41 -102.00
CA GLU A 31 169.47 156.48 -100.65
C GLU A 31 167.94 156.67 -100.67
N LYS A 32 167.36 156.99 -101.83
CA LYS A 32 165.90 157.10 -102.03
C LYS A 32 165.26 155.76 -102.45
N GLU A 33 165.98 154.88 -103.14
CA GLU A 33 165.45 153.61 -103.65
C GLU A 33 165.31 152.58 -102.53
N ASP A 34 166.33 152.48 -101.65
CA ASP A 34 166.32 151.62 -100.45
C ASP A 34 165.11 151.90 -99.53
N LEU A 35 164.72 153.18 -99.38
CA LEU A 35 163.56 153.60 -98.60
C LEU A 35 162.22 153.20 -99.23
N GLN A 36 162.17 152.97 -100.55
CA GLN A 36 160.96 152.48 -101.20
C GLN A 36 160.82 150.96 -101.02
N GLU A 37 161.89 150.17 -101.24
CA GLU A 37 161.87 148.71 -101.02
C GLU A 37 161.48 148.35 -99.56
N LEU A 38 161.92 149.16 -98.59
CA LEU A 38 161.57 148.97 -97.18
C LEU A 38 160.07 149.16 -96.91
N ASN A 39 159.42 150.14 -97.56
CA ASN A 39 157.98 150.37 -97.41
C ASN A 39 157.16 149.29 -98.14
N ASP A 40 157.59 148.85 -99.32
CA ASP A 40 156.93 147.78 -100.07
C ASP A 40 156.98 146.45 -99.29
N ARG A 41 158.12 146.13 -98.63
CA ARG A 41 158.18 145.02 -97.67
C ARG A 41 157.21 145.21 -96.50
N LEU A 42 157.11 146.42 -95.94
CA LEU A 42 156.24 146.69 -94.80
C LEU A 42 154.77 146.46 -95.14
N ALA A 43 154.33 146.86 -96.35
CA ALA A 43 152.98 146.59 -96.85
C ALA A 43 152.67 145.09 -96.93
N VAL A 44 153.58 144.30 -97.51
CA VAL A 44 153.45 142.82 -97.59
C VAL A 44 153.35 142.19 -96.19
N TYR A 45 154.11 142.68 -95.21
CA TYR A 45 153.99 142.22 -93.82
C TYR A 45 152.65 142.63 -93.17
N ILE A 46 152.15 143.84 -93.42
CA ILE A 46 150.85 144.31 -92.88
C ILE A 46 149.69 143.47 -93.42
N ASP A 47 149.66 143.19 -94.73
CA ASP A 47 148.60 142.34 -95.31
C ASP A 47 148.74 140.88 -94.87
N ARG A 48 149.97 140.38 -94.65
CA ARG A 48 150.17 139.05 -94.06
C ARG A 48 149.70 138.99 -92.60
N VAL A 49 149.91 140.05 -91.81
CA VAL A 49 149.37 140.15 -90.43
C VAL A 49 147.85 140.18 -90.46
N ARG A 50 147.21 141.01 -91.28
CA ARG A 50 145.74 141.05 -91.44
C ARG A 50 145.15 139.70 -91.86
N SER A 51 145.83 138.99 -92.76
CA SER A 51 145.46 137.62 -93.15
C SER A 51 145.52 136.66 -91.95
N LEU A 52 146.58 136.73 -91.13
CA LEU A 52 146.74 135.89 -89.94
C LEU A 52 145.80 136.27 -88.78
N GLU A 53 145.43 137.55 -88.66
CA GLU A 53 144.42 138.04 -87.71
C GLU A 53 143.02 137.52 -88.09
N THR A 54 142.68 137.60 -89.39
CA THR A 54 141.42 137.05 -89.93
C THR A 54 141.36 135.53 -89.76
N GLU A 55 142.47 134.83 -90.03
CA GLU A 55 142.59 133.38 -89.81
C GLU A 55 142.48 133.02 -88.32
N ASN A 56 143.11 133.78 -87.41
CA ASN A 56 142.95 133.60 -85.97
C ASN A 56 141.51 133.85 -85.49
N ALA A 57 140.80 134.84 -86.04
CA ALA A 57 139.40 135.09 -85.73
C ALA A 57 138.52 133.91 -86.18
N GLY A 58 138.73 133.39 -87.40
CA GLY A 58 138.04 132.21 -87.91
C GLY A 58 138.35 130.93 -87.12
N LEU A 59 139.59 130.74 -86.68
CA LEU A 59 139.99 129.61 -85.82
C LEU A 59 139.35 129.71 -84.42
N ARG A 60 139.30 130.90 -83.82
CA ARG A 60 138.61 131.11 -82.54
C ARG A 60 137.11 130.84 -82.63
N LEU A 61 136.46 131.32 -83.71
CA LEU A 61 135.06 131.03 -83.97
C LEU A 61 134.83 129.52 -84.08
N ARG A 62 135.63 128.81 -84.90
CA ARG A 62 135.57 127.35 -85.04
C ARG A 62 135.79 126.60 -83.72
N ILE A 63 136.67 127.08 -82.84
CA ILE A 63 136.84 126.50 -81.50
C ILE A 63 135.52 126.62 -80.73
N THR A 64 134.95 127.83 -80.60
CA THR A 64 133.67 128.02 -79.88
C THR A 64 132.49 127.29 -80.52
N GLU A 65 132.45 127.19 -81.85
CA GLU A 65 131.45 126.39 -82.57
C GLU A 65 131.64 124.89 -82.30
N SER A 66 132.87 124.39 -82.27
CA SER A 66 133.16 122.97 -81.97
C SER A 66 132.86 122.60 -80.52
N GLU A 67 133.13 123.49 -79.56
CA GLU A 67 132.79 123.31 -78.15
C GLU A 67 131.26 123.29 -77.96
N GLU A 68 130.53 124.20 -78.62
CA GLU A 68 129.06 124.24 -78.59
C GLU A 68 128.41 123.05 -79.33
N VAL A 69 129.00 122.58 -80.44
CA VAL A 69 128.54 121.36 -81.12
C VAL A 69 128.77 120.12 -80.25
N VAL A 70 129.97 119.94 -79.68
CA VAL A 70 130.25 118.82 -78.75
C VAL A 70 129.36 118.88 -77.51
N SER A 71 129.08 120.08 -76.98
CA SER A 71 128.11 120.31 -75.89
C SER A 71 126.69 119.87 -76.26
N ARG A 72 126.24 120.19 -77.49
CA ARG A 72 124.93 119.77 -78.00
C ARG A 72 124.86 118.27 -78.30
N GLU A 73 125.93 117.69 -78.84
CA GLU A 73 126.04 116.24 -79.08
C GLU A 73 126.03 115.45 -77.77
N VAL A 74 126.82 115.84 -76.77
CA VAL A 74 126.82 115.16 -75.45
C VAL A 74 125.49 115.32 -74.71
N SER A 75 124.83 116.48 -74.86
CA SER A 75 123.46 116.69 -74.35
C SER A 75 122.42 115.84 -75.10
N GLY A 76 122.57 115.71 -76.42
CA GLY A 76 121.71 114.91 -77.29
C GLY A 76 121.79 113.40 -76.99
N ILE A 77 122.99 112.83 -76.91
CA ILE A 77 123.15 111.41 -76.52
C ILE A 77 122.72 111.17 -75.08
N LYS A 78 122.91 112.15 -74.17
CA LYS A 78 122.35 112.05 -72.81
C LYS A 78 120.83 111.99 -72.86
N ALA A 79 120.17 112.88 -73.60
CA ALA A 79 118.71 112.89 -73.72
C ALA A 79 118.17 111.59 -74.36
N ALA A 80 118.89 111.03 -75.35
CA ALA A 80 118.55 109.72 -75.93
C ALA A 80 118.65 108.59 -74.89
N TYR A 81 119.77 108.47 -74.17
CA TYR A 81 119.92 107.44 -73.13
C TYR A 81 118.96 107.64 -71.94
N GLU A 82 118.66 108.88 -71.55
CA GLU A 82 117.68 109.19 -70.49
C GLU A 82 116.25 108.75 -70.93
N ALA A 83 115.91 108.90 -72.21
CA ALA A 83 114.65 108.41 -72.79
C ALA A 83 114.61 106.88 -72.90
N GLU A 84 115.67 106.25 -73.42
CA GLU A 84 115.80 104.78 -73.50
C GLU A 84 115.70 104.13 -72.11
N LEU A 85 116.39 104.69 -71.10
CA LEU A 85 116.26 104.27 -69.69
C LEU A 85 114.85 104.52 -69.13
N GLY A 86 114.18 105.59 -69.57
CA GLY A 86 112.78 105.86 -69.24
C GLY A 86 111.83 104.79 -69.76
N ASP A 87 111.96 104.39 -71.01
CA ASP A 87 111.10 103.36 -71.64
C ASP A 87 111.48 101.94 -71.20
N ALA A 88 112.76 101.67 -70.92
CA ALA A 88 113.20 100.44 -70.26
C ALA A 88 112.59 100.29 -68.85
N ARG A 89 112.46 101.39 -68.08
CA ARG A 89 111.76 101.38 -66.78
C ARG A 89 110.26 101.12 -66.95
N LYS A 90 109.56 101.85 -67.84
CA LYS A 90 108.13 101.65 -68.11
C LYS A 90 107.80 100.21 -68.53
N THR A 91 108.63 99.61 -69.38
CA THR A 91 108.46 98.23 -69.84
C THR A 91 108.74 97.22 -68.72
N LEU A 92 109.77 97.44 -67.89
CA LEU A 92 110.03 96.65 -66.69
C LEU A 92 108.85 96.71 -65.70
N ASP A 93 108.31 97.89 -65.40
CA ASP A 93 107.16 98.07 -64.51
C ASP A 93 105.89 97.38 -65.05
N SER A 94 105.66 97.47 -66.37
CA SER A 94 104.55 96.78 -67.05
C SER A 94 104.67 95.26 -66.96
N VAL A 95 105.87 94.72 -67.23
CA VAL A 95 106.16 93.28 -67.10
C VAL A 95 106.08 92.82 -65.65
N ALA A 96 106.52 93.64 -64.69
CA ALA A 96 106.39 93.34 -63.25
C ALA A 96 104.92 93.29 -62.82
N LYS A 97 104.08 94.20 -63.34
CA LYS A 97 102.63 94.23 -63.08
C LYS A 97 101.91 93.01 -63.65
N GLU A 98 102.14 92.65 -64.91
CA GLU A 98 101.53 91.45 -65.51
C GLU A 98 102.09 90.16 -64.88
N ARG A 99 103.37 90.12 -64.49
CA ARG A 99 103.93 89.00 -63.70
C ARG A 99 103.22 88.85 -62.35
N ALA A 100 103.01 89.94 -61.62
CA ALA A 100 102.30 89.92 -60.34
C ALA A 100 100.83 89.49 -60.52
N ARG A 101 100.16 89.98 -61.57
CA ARG A 101 98.82 89.55 -61.95
C ARG A 101 98.75 88.05 -62.23
N LEU A 102 99.63 87.53 -63.09
CA LEU A 102 99.69 86.10 -63.43
C LEU A 102 100.05 85.23 -62.20
N GLN A 103 100.84 85.74 -61.25
CA GLN A 103 101.08 85.08 -59.97
C GLN A 103 99.81 85.01 -59.10
N LEU A 104 99.00 86.07 -59.05
CA LEU A 104 97.72 86.06 -58.36
C LEU A 104 96.71 85.12 -59.04
N GLU A 105 96.57 85.18 -60.37
CA GLU A 105 95.70 84.28 -61.14
C GLU A 105 96.12 82.81 -60.98
N LEU A 106 97.42 82.50 -61.02
CA LEU A 106 97.97 81.18 -60.73
C LEU A 106 97.70 80.72 -59.28
N SER A 107 97.77 81.63 -58.31
CA SER A 107 97.47 81.30 -56.90
C SER A 107 95.99 80.98 -56.71
N LYS A 108 95.10 81.74 -57.35
CA LYS A 108 93.65 81.52 -57.34
C LYS A 108 93.30 80.17 -57.96
N VAL A 109 93.77 79.89 -59.17
CA VAL A 109 93.49 78.62 -59.88
C VAL A 109 94.02 77.41 -59.11
N ARG A 110 95.14 77.54 -58.37
CA ARG A 110 95.66 76.48 -57.50
C ARG A 110 94.75 76.19 -56.30
N GLU A 111 94.19 77.20 -55.66
CA GLU A 111 93.22 77.00 -54.57
C GLU A 111 91.87 76.50 -55.10
N GLU A 112 91.36 77.03 -56.21
CA GLU A 112 90.15 76.52 -56.88
C GLU A 112 90.28 75.04 -57.28
N PHE A 113 91.45 74.63 -57.81
CA PHE A 113 91.74 73.23 -58.12
C PHE A 113 91.80 72.34 -56.86
N LYS A 114 92.37 72.86 -55.76
CA LYS A 114 92.48 72.18 -54.46
C LYS A 114 91.12 72.01 -53.79
N GLU A 115 90.25 73.02 -53.85
CA GLU A 115 88.84 72.94 -53.43
C GLU A 115 88.05 71.94 -54.28
N LEU A 116 88.17 72.02 -55.61
CA LEU A 116 87.49 71.10 -56.52
C LEU A 116 87.93 69.66 -56.31
N LYS A 117 89.24 69.42 -56.10
CA LYS A 117 89.78 68.11 -55.74
C LYS A 117 89.23 67.61 -54.39
N ALA A 118 89.17 68.46 -53.37
CA ALA A 118 88.61 68.11 -52.07
C ALA A 118 87.08 67.90 -52.09
N ARG A 119 86.37 68.52 -53.04
CA ARG A 119 84.96 68.25 -53.33
C ARG A 119 84.79 66.93 -54.07
N ASN A 120 85.68 66.62 -55.01
CA ASN A 120 85.65 65.38 -55.78
C ASN A 120 85.93 64.15 -54.90
N THR A 121 86.98 64.16 -54.07
CA THR A 121 87.28 63.03 -53.17
C THR A 121 86.17 62.75 -52.16
N LYS A 122 85.46 63.79 -51.68
CA LYS A 122 84.23 63.62 -50.89
C LYS A 122 83.13 62.92 -51.69
N LYS A 123 82.92 63.32 -52.95
CA LYS A 123 81.90 62.72 -53.83
C LYS A 123 82.23 61.30 -54.27
N GLU A 124 83.50 60.97 -54.43
CA GLU A 124 83.97 59.59 -54.63
C GLU A 124 83.68 58.73 -53.40
N GLY A 125 83.93 59.24 -52.18
CA GLY A 125 83.55 58.59 -50.93
C GLY A 125 82.05 58.38 -50.78
N ASP A 126 81.24 59.42 -51.06
CA ASP A 126 79.76 59.33 -51.06
C ASP A 126 79.26 58.26 -52.05
N LEU A 127 79.87 58.19 -53.24
CA LEU A 127 79.51 57.24 -54.30
C LEU A 127 79.86 55.80 -53.92
N ILE A 128 81.02 55.55 -53.29
CA ILE A 128 81.39 54.23 -52.77
C ILE A 128 80.41 53.81 -51.66
N ALA A 129 80.04 54.72 -50.76
CA ALA A 129 79.05 54.46 -49.70
C ALA A 129 77.64 54.18 -50.26
N ALA A 130 77.25 54.85 -51.34
CA ALA A 130 75.99 54.57 -52.05
C ALA A 130 76.02 53.21 -52.76
N GLN A 131 77.14 52.85 -53.41
CA GLN A 131 77.33 51.55 -54.06
C GLN A 131 77.32 50.37 -53.06
N ALA A 132 77.84 50.56 -51.85
CA ALA A 132 77.73 49.57 -50.77
C ALA A 132 76.25 49.35 -50.40
N ARG A 133 75.52 50.43 -50.09
CA ARG A 133 74.09 50.37 -49.73
C ARG A 133 73.21 49.76 -50.84
N LEU A 134 73.53 49.99 -52.11
CA LEU A 134 72.81 49.37 -53.22
C LEU A 134 72.97 47.84 -53.20
N LYS A 135 74.19 47.32 -52.99
CA LYS A 135 74.44 45.88 -52.88
C LYS A 135 73.74 45.26 -51.66
N ASP A 136 73.72 45.97 -50.53
CA ASP A 136 73.00 45.53 -49.32
C ASP A 136 71.48 45.44 -49.59
N LEU A 137 70.92 46.40 -50.33
CA LEU A 137 69.51 46.42 -50.71
C LEU A 137 69.16 45.38 -51.79
N GLU A 138 70.04 45.14 -52.76
CA GLU A 138 69.91 44.06 -53.75
C GLU A 138 69.93 42.68 -53.08
N ALA A 139 70.86 42.45 -52.14
CA ALA A 139 70.90 41.22 -51.35
C ALA A 139 69.64 41.04 -50.49
N LEU A 140 69.15 42.12 -49.87
CA LEU A 140 67.89 42.10 -49.11
C LEU A 140 66.69 41.80 -50.02
N LEU A 141 66.59 42.42 -51.20
CA LEU A 141 65.53 42.16 -52.18
C LEU A 141 65.52 40.69 -52.60
N ASN A 142 66.66 40.16 -53.03
CA ASN A 142 66.81 38.75 -53.42
C ASN A 142 66.39 37.80 -52.29
N SER A 143 66.72 38.12 -51.03
CA SER A 143 66.29 37.32 -49.87
C SER A 143 64.77 37.36 -49.63
N LYS A 144 64.12 38.49 -49.93
CA LYS A 144 62.66 38.66 -49.81
C LYS A 144 61.91 37.99 -50.95
N GLU A 145 62.44 38.02 -52.16
CA GLU A 145 61.89 37.29 -53.31
C GLU A 145 62.00 35.77 -53.11
N ALA A 146 63.14 35.28 -52.60
CA ALA A 146 63.30 33.87 -52.22
C ALA A 146 62.29 33.46 -51.13
N ALA A 147 62.16 34.23 -50.06
CA ALA A 147 61.18 33.96 -48.99
C ALA A 147 59.73 34.00 -49.48
N LEU A 148 59.40 34.92 -50.39
CA LEU A 148 58.08 35.00 -51.03
C LEU A 148 57.81 33.77 -51.90
N SER A 149 58.80 33.30 -52.66
CA SER A 149 58.70 32.07 -53.47
C SER A 149 58.44 30.84 -52.59
N THR A 150 59.16 30.69 -51.48
CA THR A 150 58.93 29.64 -50.47
C THR A 150 57.51 29.71 -49.91
N ALA A 151 57.06 30.89 -49.44
CA ALA A 151 55.73 31.06 -48.87
C ALA A 151 54.60 30.79 -49.90
N LEU A 152 54.81 31.09 -51.19
CA LEU A 152 53.88 30.71 -52.26
C LEU A 152 53.90 29.20 -52.55
N SER A 153 55.00 28.50 -52.29
CA SER A 153 55.06 27.04 -52.38
C SER A 153 54.34 26.38 -51.20
N GLU A 154 54.60 26.83 -49.97
CA GLU A 154 53.94 26.37 -48.74
C GLU A 154 52.42 26.62 -48.81
N LYS A 155 52.00 27.78 -49.33
CA LYS A 155 50.59 28.06 -49.59
C LYS A 155 49.96 27.00 -50.50
N ARG A 156 50.62 26.60 -51.59
CA ARG A 156 50.09 25.60 -52.54
C ARG A 156 49.99 24.21 -51.93
N THR A 157 50.94 23.80 -51.09
CA THR A 157 50.86 22.51 -50.39
C THR A 157 49.71 22.50 -49.38
N LEU A 158 49.54 23.59 -48.61
CA LEU A 158 48.40 23.75 -47.70
C LEU A 158 47.05 23.83 -48.43
N GLU A 159 46.98 24.46 -49.61
CA GLU A 159 45.77 24.44 -50.46
C GLU A 159 45.43 23.03 -50.96
N GLY A 160 46.44 22.19 -51.23
CA GLY A 160 46.28 20.77 -51.54
C GLY A 160 45.80 19.94 -50.34
N GLU A 161 46.43 20.09 -49.17
CA GLU A 161 46.01 19.42 -47.93
C GLU A 161 44.56 19.78 -47.55
N LEU A 162 44.18 21.05 -47.69
CA LEU A 162 42.80 21.51 -47.46
C LEU A 162 41.81 20.93 -48.49
N HIS A 163 42.23 20.71 -49.74
CA HIS A 163 41.40 20.04 -50.74
C HIS A 163 41.18 18.56 -50.35
N ASP A 164 42.23 17.85 -49.97
CA ASP A 164 42.15 16.43 -49.63
C ASP A 164 41.39 16.19 -48.32
N LEU A 165 41.54 17.08 -47.32
CA LEU A 165 40.73 17.06 -46.11
C LEU A 165 39.24 17.31 -46.40
N ARG A 166 38.90 18.24 -47.31
CA ARG A 166 37.50 18.41 -47.78
C ARG A 166 36.98 17.14 -48.46
N GLY A 167 37.82 16.49 -49.28
CA GLY A 167 37.52 15.20 -49.90
C GLY A 167 37.31 14.05 -48.91
N GLN A 168 38.00 14.07 -47.76
CA GLN A 168 37.77 13.13 -46.65
C GLN A 168 36.45 13.44 -45.91
N VAL A 169 36.18 14.70 -45.59
CA VAL A 169 34.92 15.12 -44.93
C VAL A 169 33.71 14.70 -45.77
N ALA A 170 33.70 15.00 -47.07
CA ALA A 170 32.59 14.64 -47.96
C ALA A 170 32.33 13.11 -48.02
N LYS A 171 33.38 12.29 -47.94
CA LYS A 171 33.26 10.81 -47.86
C LYS A 171 32.68 10.36 -46.52
N LEU A 172 33.07 10.99 -45.42
CA LEU A 172 32.54 10.69 -44.09
C LEU A 172 31.08 11.13 -43.95
N GLU A 173 30.70 12.27 -44.52
CA GLU A 173 29.31 12.74 -44.58
C GLU A 173 28.43 11.79 -45.40
N ALA A 174 28.91 11.30 -46.55
CA ALA A 174 28.21 10.30 -47.35
C ALA A 174 28.01 8.98 -46.58
N ALA A 175 29.08 8.43 -45.98
CA ALA A 175 29.02 7.21 -45.19
C ALA A 175 28.09 7.35 -43.95
N LEU A 176 28.07 8.52 -43.31
CA LEU A 176 27.15 8.84 -42.22
C LEU A 176 25.69 8.95 -42.70
N GLY A 177 25.46 9.43 -43.92
CA GLY A 177 24.16 9.40 -44.59
C GLY A 177 23.67 7.98 -44.88
N GLU A 178 24.54 7.12 -45.41
CA GLU A 178 24.24 5.70 -45.66
C GLU A 178 23.95 4.95 -44.35
N ALA A 179 24.76 5.13 -43.30
CA ALA A 179 24.53 4.53 -41.99
C ALA A 179 23.21 4.97 -41.35
N LYS A 180 22.84 6.26 -41.49
CA LYS A 180 21.51 6.76 -41.06
C LYS A 180 20.37 6.10 -41.83
N LYS A 181 20.51 5.91 -43.14
CA LYS A 181 19.51 5.21 -43.96
C LYS A 181 19.38 3.75 -43.53
N GLN A 182 20.50 3.03 -43.36
CA GLN A 182 20.51 1.64 -42.89
C GLN A 182 19.82 1.50 -41.52
N LEU A 183 20.04 2.44 -40.61
CA LEU A 183 19.33 2.49 -39.32
C LEU A 183 17.82 2.72 -39.49
N GLN A 184 17.39 3.58 -40.41
CA GLN A 184 15.97 3.78 -40.72
C GLN A 184 15.33 2.53 -41.34
N ASP A 185 16.03 1.88 -42.28
CA ASP A 185 15.59 0.64 -42.92
C ASP A 185 15.45 -0.51 -41.89
N GLU A 186 16.37 -0.63 -40.93
CA GLU A 186 16.28 -1.60 -39.82
C GLU A 186 15.23 -1.24 -38.76
N MET A 187 15.03 0.05 -38.46
CA MET A 187 13.93 0.48 -37.60
C MET A 187 12.56 0.13 -38.20
N LEU A 188 12.40 0.29 -39.52
CA LEU A 188 11.19 -0.13 -40.23
C LEU A 188 11.01 -1.66 -40.20
N ARG A 189 12.07 -2.43 -40.49
CA ARG A 189 12.04 -3.91 -40.39
C ARG A 189 11.68 -4.40 -38.99
N ARG A 190 12.19 -3.74 -37.94
CA ARG A 190 11.84 -4.04 -36.55
C ARG A 190 10.35 -3.79 -36.29
N VAL A 191 9.81 -2.63 -36.69
CA VAL A 191 8.39 -2.31 -36.50
C VAL A 191 7.49 -3.28 -37.27
N ASP A 192 7.85 -3.65 -38.50
CA ASP A 192 7.14 -4.69 -39.27
C ASP A 192 7.17 -6.06 -38.58
N ALA A 193 8.29 -6.43 -37.95
CA ALA A 193 8.41 -7.68 -37.20
C ALA A 193 7.60 -7.65 -35.88
N GLU A 194 7.58 -6.52 -35.17
CA GLU A 194 6.76 -6.32 -33.97
C GLU A 194 5.26 -6.35 -34.29
N ASN A 195 4.85 -5.71 -35.40
CA ASN A 195 3.47 -5.77 -35.91
C ASN A 195 3.06 -7.23 -36.22
N ARG A 196 3.88 -7.98 -36.97
CA ARG A 196 3.62 -9.40 -37.28
C ARG A 196 3.57 -10.26 -36.02
N LEU A 197 4.46 -10.03 -35.06
CA LEU A 197 4.46 -10.75 -33.78
C LEU A 197 3.16 -10.49 -32.99
N GLN A 198 2.67 -9.26 -32.99
CA GLN A 198 1.39 -8.92 -32.36
C GLN A 198 0.21 -9.59 -33.09
N THR A 199 0.17 -9.60 -34.43
CA THR A 199 -0.85 -10.35 -35.18
C THR A 199 -0.82 -11.86 -34.89
N MET A 200 0.37 -12.48 -34.89
CA MET A 200 0.50 -13.91 -34.55
C MET A 200 0.09 -14.22 -33.11
N LYS A 201 0.29 -13.28 -32.17
CA LYS A 201 -0.14 -13.40 -30.79
C LYS A 201 -1.66 -13.28 -30.66
N GLU A 202 -2.28 -12.33 -31.35
CA GLU A 202 -3.74 -12.17 -31.42
C GLU A 202 -4.40 -13.40 -32.06
N GLU A 203 -3.81 -13.96 -33.12
CA GLU A 203 -4.25 -15.22 -33.70
C GLU A 203 -4.11 -16.40 -32.71
N LEU A 204 -2.97 -16.51 -32.01
CA LEU A 204 -2.76 -17.55 -31.00
C LEU A 204 -3.76 -17.46 -29.85
N ASP A 205 -4.06 -16.26 -29.36
CA ASP A 205 -5.04 -16.06 -28.28
C ASP A 205 -6.48 -16.27 -28.78
N PHE A 206 -6.79 -15.94 -30.04
CA PHE A 206 -8.04 -16.34 -30.69
C PHE A 206 -8.16 -17.88 -30.81
N GLN A 207 -7.13 -18.57 -31.29
CA GLN A 207 -7.11 -20.04 -31.39
C GLN A 207 -7.28 -20.70 -30.01
N LYS A 208 -6.60 -20.21 -28.96
CA LYS A 208 -6.82 -20.66 -27.56
C LYS A 208 -8.27 -20.52 -27.13
N ASN A 209 -8.89 -19.36 -27.42
CA ASN A 209 -10.28 -19.12 -27.06
C ASN A 209 -11.23 -20.10 -27.77
N ILE A 210 -11.03 -20.34 -29.08
CA ILE A 210 -11.78 -21.33 -29.86
C ILE A 210 -11.59 -22.75 -29.26
N TYR A 211 -10.37 -23.19 -29.01
CA TYR A 211 -10.11 -24.49 -28.37
C TYR A 211 -10.70 -24.59 -26.95
N SER A 212 -10.77 -23.48 -26.21
CA SER A 212 -11.37 -23.47 -24.87
C SER A 212 -12.89 -23.64 -24.93
N GLU A 213 -13.56 -23.02 -25.91
CA GLU A 213 -15.00 -23.18 -26.15
C GLU A 213 -15.34 -24.55 -26.76
N GLU A 214 -14.51 -25.07 -27.66
CA GLU A 214 -14.66 -26.45 -28.17
C GLU A 214 -14.48 -27.48 -27.03
N LEU A 215 -13.51 -27.28 -26.13
CA LEU A 215 -13.34 -28.10 -24.94
C LEU A 215 -14.51 -27.94 -23.95
N ARG A 216 -15.08 -26.74 -23.83
CA ARG A 216 -16.26 -26.47 -22.99
C ARG A 216 -17.51 -27.16 -23.55
N GLU A 217 -17.71 -27.10 -24.86
CA GLU A 217 -18.85 -27.69 -25.57
C GLU A 217 -18.74 -29.23 -25.67
N THR A 218 -17.55 -29.78 -25.89
CA THR A 218 -17.34 -31.25 -25.82
C THR A 218 -17.51 -31.79 -24.40
N LYS A 219 -17.02 -31.09 -23.37
CA LYS A 219 -17.32 -31.41 -21.97
C LYS A 219 -18.83 -31.34 -21.70
N ARG A 220 -19.50 -30.27 -22.11
CA ARG A 220 -20.96 -30.09 -21.98
C ARG A 220 -21.73 -31.25 -22.61
N ARG A 221 -21.36 -31.68 -23.83
CA ARG A 221 -21.97 -32.83 -24.53
C ARG A 221 -21.68 -34.19 -23.87
N HIS A 222 -20.56 -34.32 -23.18
CA HIS A 222 -20.25 -35.51 -22.38
C HIS A 222 -21.06 -35.50 -21.07
N GLU A 223 -21.13 -34.36 -20.40
CA GLU A 223 -21.87 -34.15 -19.16
C GLU A 223 -23.38 -34.32 -19.35
N THR A 224 -23.97 -33.79 -20.44
CA THR A 224 -25.37 -34.08 -20.80
C THR A 224 -25.61 -35.58 -21.01
N ARG A 225 -24.68 -36.29 -21.66
CA ARG A 225 -24.78 -37.74 -21.86
C ARG A 225 -24.64 -38.52 -20.55
N LEU A 226 -23.78 -38.08 -19.63
CA LEU A 226 -23.66 -38.68 -18.30
C LEU A 226 -24.95 -38.51 -17.50
N VAL A 227 -25.52 -37.30 -17.45
CA VAL A 227 -26.81 -37.11 -16.76
C VAL A 227 -27.97 -37.80 -17.49
N GLU A 228 -27.97 -37.96 -18.81
CA GLU A 228 -28.95 -38.80 -19.51
C GLU A 228 -28.86 -40.26 -19.08
N ILE A 229 -27.65 -40.81 -18.98
CA ILE A 229 -27.39 -42.18 -18.51
C ILE A 229 -27.80 -42.33 -17.04
N ASP A 230 -27.44 -41.38 -16.17
CA ASP A 230 -27.73 -41.46 -14.74
C ASP A 230 -29.21 -41.19 -14.42
N ASN A 231 -29.88 -40.28 -15.13
CA ASN A 231 -31.34 -40.18 -15.11
C ASN A 231 -32.00 -41.46 -15.65
N GLY A 232 -31.41 -42.12 -16.65
CA GLY A 232 -31.87 -43.42 -17.15
C GLY A 232 -31.83 -44.50 -16.08
N LYS A 233 -30.67 -44.66 -15.42
CA LYS A 233 -30.51 -45.55 -14.26
C LYS A 233 -31.47 -45.19 -13.13
N GLN A 234 -31.62 -43.90 -12.81
CA GLN A 234 -32.51 -43.45 -11.74
C GLN A 234 -33.96 -43.83 -12.02
N ARG A 235 -34.44 -43.68 -13.26
CA ARG A 235 -35.79 -44.14 -13.67
C ARG A 235 -35.92 -45.66 -13.62
N GLU A 236 -34.89 -46.40 -14.00
CA GLU A 236 -34.86 -47.86 -13.91
C GLU A 236 -34.89 -48.35 -12.44
N PHE A 237 -34.19 -47.66 -11.54
CA PHE A 237 -34.22 -47.91 -10.10
C PHE A 237 -35.54 -47.49 -9.46
N GLU A 238 -36.11 -46.32 -9.81
CA GLU A 238 -37.35 -45.84 -9.22
C GLU A 238 -38.56 -46.66 -9.70
N SER A 239 -38.58 -47.11 -10.96
CA SER A 239 -39.56 -48.09 -11.46
C SER A 239 -39.45 -49.39 -10.68
N ARG A 240 -38.28 -50.06 -10.68
CA ARG A 240 -38.12 -51.35 -9.97
C ARG A 240 -38.44 -51.27 -8.48
N LEU A 241 -38.13 -50.14 -7.85
CA LEU A 241 -38.47 -49.90 -6.44
C LEU A 241 -39.98 -49.66 -6.26
N ALA A 242 -40.63 -48.92 -7.15
CA ALA A 242 -42.08 -48.74 -7.14
C ALA A 242 -42.83 -50.07 -7.40
N ASP A 243 -42.37 -50.85 -8.38
CA ASP A 243 -42.89 -52.18 -8.72
C ASP A 243 -42.79 -53.12 -7.51
N ALA A 244 -41.61 -53.23 -6.89
CA ALA A 244 -41.40 -54.04 -5.69
C ALA A 244 -42.21 -53.55 -4.46
N LEU A 245 -42.39 -52.23 -4.29
CA LEU A 245 -43.25 -51.67 -3.26
C LEU A 245 -44.74 -51.90 -3.53
N GLN A 246 -45.15 -51.98 -4.80
CA GLN A 246 -46.51 -52.32 -5.20
C GLN A 246 -46.79 -53.81 -5.00
N GLU A 247 -45.85 -54.70 -5.36
CA GLU A 247 -45.93 -56.12 -5.04
C GLU A 247 -46.02 -56.36 -3.52
N LEU A 248 -45.19 -55.68 -2.72
CA LEU A 248 -45.25 -55.79 -1.25
C LEU A 248 -46.59 -55.30 -0.68
N ARG A 249 -47.16 -54.21 -1.23
CA ARG A 249 -48.51 -53.75 -0.87
C ARG A 249 -49.58 -54.77 -1.24
N ALA A 250 -49.55 -55.31 -2.46
CA ALA A 250 -50.50 -56.33 -2.90
C ALA A 250 -50.40 -57.61 -2.06
N GLN A 251 -49.19 -58.03 -1.65
CA GLN A 251 -48.99 -59.15 -0.72
C GLN A 251 -49.55 -58.85 0.67
N HIS A 252 -49.39 -57.62 1.20
CA HIS A 252 -49.98 -57.23 2.47
C HIS A 252 -51.51 -57.13 2.40
N GLU A 253 -52.07 -56.64 1.29
CA GLU A 253 -53.51 -56.57 1.05
C GLU A 253 -54.13 -57.97 0.93
N ASP A 254 -53.51 -58.89 0.19
CA ASP A 254 -53.97 -60.29 0.11
C ASP A 254 -53.82 -61.01 1.46
N GLN A 255 -52.73 -60.80 2.22
CA GLN A 255 -52.62 -61.31 3.60
C GLN A 255 -53.75 -60.81 4.50
N VAL A 256 -54.09 -59.52 4.44
CA VAL A 256 -55.22 -58.93 5.18
C VAL A 256 -56.55 -59.53 4.72
N GLU A 257 -56.74 -59.75 3.42
CA GLU A 257 -57.98 -60.35 2.92
C GLU A 257 -58.07 -61.86 3.22
N GLN A 258 -56.97 -62.60 3.23
CA GLN A 258 -56.90 -63.97 3.74
C GLN A 258 -57.26 -64.03 5.23
N TYR A 259 -56.66 -63.17 6.07
CA TYR A 259 -57.05 -63.05 7.48
C TYR A 259 -58.52 -62.69 7.65
N LYS A 260 -59.07 -61.79 6.81
CA LYS A 260 -60.50 -61.46 6.80
C LYS A 260 -61.37 -62.66 6.43
N LYS A 261 -61.00 -63.45 5.41
CA LYS A 261 -61.72 -64.67 4.99
C LYS A 261 -61.68 -65.75 6.08
N GLU A 262 -60.57 -65.94 6.78
CA GLU A 262 -60.49 -66.87 7.92
C GLU A 262 -61.26 -66.38 9.16
N LEU A 263 -61.29 -65.06 9.41
CA LEU A 263 -62.18 -64.47 10.41
C LEU A 263 -63.65 -64.68 10.04
N GLU A 264 -64.05 -64.44 8.78
CA GLU A 264 -65.41 -64.66 8.29
C GLU A 264 -65.85 -66.13 8.42
N LYS A 265 -64.98 -67.10 8.06
CA LYS A 265 -65.18 -68.54 8.34
C LYS A 265 -65.31 -68.83 9.84
N THR A 266 -64.50 -68.18 10.67
CA THR A 266 -64.56 -68.35 12.13
C THR A 266 -65.84 -67.76 12.72
N TYR A 267 -66.36 -66.66 12.16
CA TYR A 267 -67.63 -66.05 12.55
C TYR A 267 -68.84 -66.88 12.08
N SER A 268 -68.84 -67.42 10.86
CA SER A 268 -69.90 -68.32 10.40
C SER A 268 -69.92 -69.62 11.21
N ALA A 269 -68.76 -70.23 11.47
CA ALA A 269 -68.66 -71.40 12.34
C ALA A 269 -69.15 -71.11 13.77
N LYS A 270 -68.90 -69.92 14.33
CA LYS A 270 -69.46 -69.50 15.62
C LYS A 270 -70.98 -69.29 15.56
N LEU A 271 -71.50 -68.73 14.47
CA LEU A 271 -72.94 -68.58 14.24
C LEU A 271 -73.67 -69.92 14.12
N ASP A 272 -73.14 -70.89 13.37
CA ASP A 272 -73.74 -72.21 13.24
C ASP A 272 -73.63 -73.02 14.54
N ASN A 273 -72.54 -72.91 15.30
CA ASN A 273 -72.46 -73.49 16.64
C ASN A 273 -73.47 -72.85 17.60
N ALA A 274 -73.65 -71.52 17.56
CA ALA A 274 -74.68 -70.84 18.35
C ALA A 274 -76.09 -71.29 17.95
N ARG A 275 -76.37 -71.41 16.65
CA ARG A 275 -77.64 -71.91 16.10
C ARG A 275 -77.94 -73.34 16.55
N GLN A 276 -76.97 -74.26 16.43
CA GLN A 276 -77.10 -75.63 16.93
C GLN A 276 -77.30 -75.68 18.46
N SER A 277 -76.69 -74.76 19.22
CA SER A 277 -76.90 -74.69 20.66
C SER A 277 -78.32 -74.22 21.02
N ALA A 278 -78.87 -73.25 20.27
CA ALA A 278 -80.24 -72.79 20.43
C ALA A 278 -81.26 -73.88 20.02
N GLU A 279 -80.96 -74.64 18.97
CA GLU A 279 -81.76 -75.79 18.52
C GLU A 279 -81.78 -76.92 19.56
N ARG A 280 -80.61 -77.26 20.16
CA ARG A 280 -80.53 -78.21 21.28
C ARG A 280 -81.34 -77.72 22.49
N ASN A 281 -81.26 -76.44 22.83
CA ASN A 281 -82.07 -75.86 23.90
C ASN A 281 -83.58 -75.88 23.58
N SER A 282 -83.96 -75.65 22.32
CA SER A 282 -85.36 -75.79 21.86
C SER A 282 -85.88 -77.21 22.04
N ASN A 283 -85.07 -78.22 21.70
CA ASN A 283 -85.43 -79.63 21.85
C ASN A 283 -85.55 -80.04 23.33
N LEU A 284 -84.68 -79.51 24.21
CA LEU A 284 -84.79 -79.69 25.66
C LEU A 284 -86.05 -79.03 26.24
N VAL A 285 -86.43 -77.84 25.75
CA VAL A 285 -87.70 -77.18 26.14
C VAL A 285 -88.91 -77.99 25.65
N GLY A 286 -88.84 -78.61 24.47
CA GLY A 286 -89.86 -79.53 23.97
C GLY A 286 -90.08 -80.73 24.89
N ALA A 287 -89.02 -81.47 25.21
CA ALA A 287 -89.07 -82.61 26.12
C ALA A 287 -89.63 -82.23 27.51
N ALA A 288 -89.17 -81.11 28.08
CA ALA A 288 -89.69 -80.61 29.35
C ALA A 288 -91.18 -80.22 29.29
N HIS A 289 -91.70 -79.83 28.12
CA HIS A 289 -93.12 -79.54 27.94
C HIS A 289 -93.99 -80.81 27.89
N GLU A 290 -93.47 -81.88 27.29
CA GLU A 290 -94.15 -83.19 27.23
C GLU A 290 -94.24 -83.85 28.62
N GLU A 291 -93.17 -83.81 29.42
CA GLU A 291 -93.19 -84.25 30.83
C GLU A 291 -94.20 -83.45 31.68
N LEU A 292 -94.33 -82.14 31.41
CA LEU A 292 -95.27 -81.26 32.11
C LEU A 292 -96.72 -81.55 31.70
N GLN A 293 -96.99 -81.94 30.45
CA GLN A 293 -98.30 -82.43 30.02
C GLN A 293 -98.66 -83.77 30.69
N GLN A 294 -97.74 -84.74 30.69
CA GLN A 294 -97.97 -86.06 31.28
C GLN A 294 -98.24 -85.99 32.79
N SER A 295 -97.48 -85.16 33.51
CA SER A 295 -97.68 -84.95 34.96
C SER A 295 -99.01 -84.24 35.26
N ARG A 296 -99.48 -83.33 34.39
CA ARG A 296 -100.77 -82.64 34.54
C ARG A 296 -101.97 -83.60 34.46
N ILE A 297 -102.01 -84.49 33.47
CA ILE A 297 -103.05 -85.52 33.33
C ILE A 297 -103.07 -86.46 34.56
N ARG A 298 -101.90 -86.72 35.14
CA ARG A 298 -101.74 -87.53 36.36
C ARG A 298 -102.24 -86.82 37.63
N ILE A 299 -102.16 -85.49 37.68
CA ILE A 299 -102.72 -84.66 38.78
C ILE A 299 -104.25 -84.62 38.71
N ASP A 300 -104.83 -84.43 37.52
CA ASP A 300 -106.28 -84.30 37.37
C ASP A 300 -107.02 -85.60 37.75
N SER A 301 -106.46 -86.76 37.39
CA SER A 301 -107.00 -88.08 37.75
C SER A 301 -106.92 -88.40 39.25
N LEU A 302 -105.83 -88.02 39.93
CA LEU A 302 -105.72 -88.13 41.40
C LEU A 302 -106.63 -87.13 42.14
N SER A 303 -106.84 -85.94 41.57
CA SER A 303 -107.72 -84.91 42.13
C SER A 303 -109.19 -85.35 42.16
N ALA A 304 -109.63 -86.08 41.12
CA ALA A 304 -110.95 -86.70 41.10
C ALA A 304 -111.15 -87.70 42.26
N GLN A 305 -110.16 -88.57 42.50
CA GLN A 305 -110.18 -89.56 43.59
C GLN A 305 -110.19 -88.90 44.98
N LEU A 306 -109.44 -87.81 45.17
CA LEU A 306 -109.47 -87.01 46.40
C LEU A 306 -110.86 -86.44 46.70
N SER A 307 -111.57 -85.92 45.69
CA SER A 307 -112.91 -85.34 45.87
C SER A 307 -113.95 -86.37 46.33
N GLN A 308 -113.82 -87.62 45.88
CA GLN A 308 -114.67 -88.75 46.28
C GLN A 308 -114.49 -89.08 47.77
N LEU A 309 -113.24 -89.12 48.24
CA LEU A 309 -112.89 -89.41 49.64
C LEU A 309 -113.25 -88.25 50.57
N GLN A 310 -113.09 -86.98 50.14
CA GLN A 310 -113.48 -85.81 50.93
C GLN A 310 -114.99 -85.79 51.26
N LYS A 311 -115.87 -86.22 50.33
CA LYS A 311 -117.30 -86.38 50.61
C LYS A 311 -117.60 -87.45 51.68
N GLN A 312 -116.83 -88.53 51.69
CA GLN A 312 -116.98 -89.58 52.71
C GLN A 312 -116.45 -89.14 54.09
N LEU A 313 -115.37 -88.34 54.11
CA LEU A 313 -114.79 -87.79 55.34
C LEU A 313 -115.78 -86.83 56.03
N ALA A 314 -116.33 -85.86 55.31
CA ALA A 314 -117.27 -84.88 55.86
C ALA A 314 -118.52 -85.52 56.49
N ALA A 315 -119.04 -86.60 55.88
CA ALA A 315 -120.17 -87.37 56.41
C ALA A 315 -119.86 -88.18 57.69
N LYS A 316 -118.57 -88.41 57.98
CA LYS A 316 -118.10 -89.01 59.24
C LYS A 316 -117.80 -87.95 60.29
N GLU A 317 -117.18 -86.84 59.91
CA GLU A 317 -116.90 -85.72 60.81
C GLU A 317 -118.16 -85.10 61.42
N ALA A 318 -119.25 -84.99 60.66
CA ALA A 318 -120.53 -84.49 61.20
C ALA A 318 -121.00 -85.33 62.41
N LYS A 319 -120.91 -86.67 62.31
CA LYS A 319 -121.29 -87.60 63.38
C LYS A 319 -120.31 -87.64 64.55
N LEU A 320 -119.08 -87.16 64.37
CA LEU A 320 -118.13 -86.96 65.48
C LEU A 320 -118.48 -85.69 66.26
N ARG A 321 -118.79 -84.58 65.57
CA ARG A 321 -119.15 -83.31 66.23
C ARG A 321 -120.35 -83.46 67.17
N ASP A 322 -121.42 -84.15 66.76
CA ASP A 322 -122.59 -84.41 67.62
C ASP A 322 -122.23 -85.17 68.92
N LEU A 323 -121.23 -86.06 68.87
CA LEU A 323 -120.75 -86.82 70.02
C LEU A 323 -119.76 -86.01 70.87
N GLU A 324 -118.90 -85.20 70.25
CA GLU A 324 -117.97 -84.31 70.95
C GLU A 324 -118.72 -83.21 71.73
N ASP A 325 -119.79 -82.65 71.17
CA ASP A 325 -120.62 -81.61 71.79
C ASP A 325 -121.38 -82.11 73.04
N SER A 326 -121.78 -83.38 73.07
CA SER A 326 -122.39 -83.99 74.27
C SER A 326 -121.34 -84.22 75.36
N LEU A 327 -120.19 -84.78 75.00
CA LEU A 327 -119.07 -85.04 75.92
C LEU A 327 -118.43 -83.74 76.48
N ALA A 328 -118.46 -82.65 75.71
CA ALA A 328 -117.99 -81.34 76.16
C ALA A 328 -118.85 -80.77 77.29
N ARG A 329 -120.18 -80.91 77.20
CA ARG A 329 -121.14 -80.39 78.20
C ARG A 329 -120.97 -81.05 79.57
N GLU A 330 -120.65 -82.35 79.61
CA GLU A 330 -120.33 -83.09 80.85
C GLU A 330 -118.97 -82.71 81.45
N ARG A 331 -117.98 -82.38 80.61
CA ARG A 331 -116.65 -81.93 81.06
C ARG A 331 -116.69 -80.53 81.65
N ASP A 332 -117.49 -79.64 81.09
CA ASP A 332 -117.59 -78.24 81.53
C ASP A 332 -118.30 -78.08 82.88
N THR A 333 -119.35 -78.87 83.14
CA THR A 333 -119.99 -78.93 84.47
C THR A 333 -119.02 -79.48 85.53
N SER A 334 -118.31 -80.56 85.18
CA SER A 334 -117.30 -81.19 86.05
C SER A 334 -116.13 -80.24 86.38
N ARG A 335 -115.61 -79.50 85.38
CA ARG A 335 -114.51 -78.53 85.57
C ARG A 335 -114.90 -77.35 86.46
N ARG A 336 -116.13 -76.83 86.37
CA ARG A 336 -116.58 -75.70 87.20
C ARG A 336 -116.65 -76.08 88.68
N LEU A 337 -117.20 -77.26 88.98
CA LEU A 337 -117.31 -77.76 90.36
C LEU A 337 -115.93 -77.99 91.02
N LEU A 338 -114.94 -78.45 90.24
CA LEU A 338 -113.55 -78.59 90.69
C LEU A 338 -112.89 -77.23 90.95
N ALA A 339 -113.02 -76.27 90.03
CA ALA A 339 -112.39 -74.95 90.15
C ALA A 339 -112.89 -74.14 91.37
N GLU A 340 -114.15 -74.30 91.78
CA GLU A 340 -114.67 -73.71 93.02
C GLU A 340 -114.02 -74.34 94.26
N LYS A 341 -113.87 -75.67 94.30
CA LYS A 341 -113.23 -76.36 95.42
C LYS A 341 -111.71 -76.17 95.48
N GLU A 342 -111.06 -75.99 94.34
CA GLU A 342 -109.65 -75.58 94.30
C GLU A 342 -109.46 -74.14 94.80
N ARG A 343 -110.40 -73.20 94.53
CA ARG A 343 -110.40 -71.86 95.12
C ARG A 343 -110.55 -71.88 96.65
N GLU A 344 -111.53 -72.61 97.18
CA GLU A 344 -111.71 -72.77 98.64
C GLU A 344 -110.43 -73.32 99.30
N MET A 345 -109.81 -74.32 98.67
CA MET A 345 -108.56 -74.92 99.15
C MET A 345 -107.36 -73.98 99.04
N ALA A 346 -107.31 -73.11 98.02
CA ALA A 346 -106.26 -72.10 97.87
C ALA A 346 -106.39 -70.97 98.91
N GLU A 347 -107.60 -70.45 99.15
CA GLU A 347 -107.84 -69.44 100.19
C GLU A 347 -107.51 -69.98 101.59
N MET A 348 -107.88 -71.22 101.89
CA MET A 348 -107.57 -71.84 103.19
C MET A 348 -106.05 -72.05 103.38
N ARG A 349 -105.28 -72.26 102.30
CA ARG A 349 -103.81 -72.28 102.36
C ARG A 349 -103.24 -70.88 102.53
N ALA A 350 -103.75 -69.89 101.80
CA ALA A 350 -103.32 -68.50 101.93
C ALA A 350 -103.52 -68.00 103.37
N ARG A 351 -104.71 -68.21 103.97
CA ARG A 351 -104.99 -67.90 105.39
C ARG A 351 -104.08 -68.68 106.35
N MET A 352 -103.75 -69.94 106.03
CA MET A 352 -102.85 -70.74 106.88
C MET A 352 -101.39 -70.29 106.82
N GLN A 353 -100.92 -69.84 105.65
CA GLN A 353 -99.59 -69.26 105.43
C GLN A 353 -99.51 -67.88 106.08
N GLN A 354 -100.50 -67.02 105.87
CA GLN A 354 -100.61 -65.72 106.53
C GLN A 354 -100.55 -65.86 108.06
N GLN A 355 -101.21 -66.88 108.62
CA GLN A 355 -101.05 -67.21 110.04
C GLN A 355 -99.67 -67.77 110.43
N LEU A 356 -98.91 -68.41 109.53
CA LEU A 356 -97.51 -68.77 109.82
C LEU A 356 -96.63 -67.52 109.85
N ASP A 357 -96.86 -66.60 108.92
CA ASP A 357 -96.14 -65.33 108.82
C ASP A 357 -96.47 -64.44 110.05
N GLU A 358 -97.74 -64.38 110.48
CA GLU A 358 -98.17 -63.77 111.75
C GLU A 358 -97.53 -64.46 112.98
N TYR A 359 -97.32 -65.78 112.97
CA TYR A 359 -96.58 -66.47 114.04
C TYR A 359 -95.06 -66.22 113.97
N GLN A 360 -94.52 -65.83 112.81
CA GLN A 360 -93.14 -65.40 112.64
C GLN A 360 -92.96 -63.98 113.21
N GLU A 361 -93.85 -63.04 112.84
CA GLU A 361 -93.89 -61.69 113.43
C GLU A 361 -94.13 -61.75 114.95
N LEU A 362 -95.00 -62.64 115.42
CA LEU A 362 -95.22 -62.85 116.86
C LEU A 362 -94.01 -63.49 117.56
N LEU A 363 -93.15 -64.22 116.85
CA LEU A 363 -91.87 -64.72 117.40
C LEU A 363 -90.85 -63.56 117.53
N ASP A 364 -90.80 -62.65 116.56
CA ASP A 364 -89.94 -61.46 116.61
C ASP A 364 -90.42 -60.46 117.69
N ILE A 365 -91.74 -60.28 117.83
CA ILE A 365 -92.34 -59.52 118.94
C ILE A 365 -92.09 -60.22 120.28
N LYS A 366 -92.12 -61.56 120.33
CA LYS A 366 -91.78 -62.32 121.55
C LYS A 366 -90.30 -62.19 121.92
N LEU A 367 -89.39 -62.08 120.95
CA LEU A 367 -87.99 -61.75 121.19
C LEU A 367 -87.82 -60.35 121.77
N ALA A 368 -88.61 -59.37 121.33
CA ALA A 368 -88.66 -58.04 121.95
C ALA A 368 -89.25 -58.08 123.38
N LEU A 369 -90.37 -58.78 123.60
CA LEU A 369 -91.01 -58.86 124.92
C LEU A 369 -90.26 -59.73 125.92
N ASP A 370 -89.42 -60.69 125.50
CA ASP A 370 -88.47 -61.38 126.39
C ASP A 370 -87.46 -60.38 127.02
N MET A 371 -87.12 -59.29 126.31
CA MET A 371 -86.29 -58.21 126.87
C MET A 371 -87.05 -57.39 127.92
N GLU A 372 -88.35 -57.14 127.73
CA GLU A 372 -89.20 -56.46 128.71
C GLU A 372 -89.52 -57.34 129.94
N ILE A 373 -89.75 -58.63 129.74
CA ILE A 373 -89.91 -59.60 130.83
C ILE A 373 -88.62 -59.68 131.67
N HIS A 374 -87.45 -59.39 131.10
CA HIS A 374 -86.21 -59.25 131.87
C HIS A 374 -86.17 -57.98 132.74
N ALA A 375 -86.88 -56.92 132.35
CA ALA A 375 -87.01 -55.69 133.15
C ALA A 375 -88.03 -55.84 134.30
N TYR A 376 -89.20 -56.43 134.04
CA TYR A 376 -90.26 -56.59 135.05
C TYR A 376 -90.04 -57.74 136.05
N ARG A 377 -89.04 -58.60 135.84
CA ARG A 377 -88.70 -59.78 136.68
C ARG A 377 -88.18 -59.47 138.10
N LYS A 378 -88.39 -58.26 138.63
CA LYS A 378 -87.51 -57.67 139.65
C LYS A 378 -88.15 -56.76 140.70
N LEU A 379 -89.49 -56.70 140.84
CA LEU A 379 -90.11 -55.68 141.71
C LEU A 379 -91.10 -56.14 142.81
N LEU A 380 -92.12 -56.95 142.54
CA LEU A 380 -93.06 -57.48 143.56
C LEU A 380 -93.56 -58.87 143.12
N GLU A 381 -93.68 -59.91 143.95
CA GLU A 381 -93.43 -60.10 145.40
C GLU A 381 -94.28 -59.25 146.36
N GLY A 382 -95.39 -59.84 146.86
CA GLY A 382 -96.24 -59.32 147.94
C GLY A 382 -97.71 -59.78 147.82
N GLU A 383 -98.26 -60.37 148.90
CA GLU A 383 -99.63 -60.92 149.07
C GLU A 383 -100.01 -62.07 148.08
N GLU A 384 -100.33 -63.33 148.47
CA GLU A 384 -101.15 -63.89 149.58
C GLU A 384 -102.65 -63.58 149.43
N GLU A 385 -103.64 -64.46 149.66
CA GLU A 385 -103.71 -65.89 150.04
C GLU A 385 -105.18 -66.40 149.85
N ARG A 386 -105.49 -67.61 150.37
CA ARG A 386 -106.81 -68.09 150.89
C ARG A 386 -107.74 -68.97 150.03
N LEU A 387 -108.00 -70.18 150.58
CA LEU A 387 -109.31 -70.87 150.68
C LEU A 387 -110.08 -71.31 149.41
N ARG A 388 -109.48 -72.26 148.67
CA ARG A 388 -110.10 -73.47 148.08
C ARG A 388 -111.60 -73.48 147.76
N LEU A 389 -111.94 -73.28 146.48
CA LEU A 389 -112.99 -73.96 145.69
C LEU A 389 -112.82 -73.58 144.19
N SER A 390 -113.50 -74.29 143.27
CA SER A 390 -113.57 -73.93 141.81
C SER A 390 -112.26 -74.15 140.99
N PRO A 391 -112.25 -74.05 139.63
CA PRO A 391 -112.91 -74.99 138.70
C PRO A 391 -112.02 -75.44 137.49
N SER A 392 -112.67 -75.98 136.44
CA SER A 392 -112.17 -76.19 135.05
C SER A 392 -112.00 -74.85 134.27
N PRO A 393 -111.66 -74.73 132.94
CA PRO A 393 -111.35 -75.75 131.89
C PRO A 393 -110.24 -75.36 130.83
N THR A 394 -110.07 -76.16 129.76
CA THR A 394 -109.58 -75.84 128.36
C THR A 394 -108.09 -75.83 127.90
N SER A 395 -107.91 -76.25 126.62
CA SER A 395 -107.13 -75.64 125.49
C SER A 395 -105.63 -75.93 125.09
N GLN A 396 -105.51 -76.57 123.91
CA GLN A 396 -104.79 -76.21 122.64
C GLN A 396 -103.26 -76.40 122.38
N ARG A 397 -102.95 -77.13 121.26
CA ARG A 397 -102.08 -76.64 120.13
C ARG A 397 -102.28 -77.30 118.71
N SER A 398 -101.21 -77.66 117.97
CA SER A 398 -101.04 -77.49 116.49
C SER A 398 -99.99 -78.45 115.85
N ARG A 399 -99.71 -78.63 114.53
CA ARG A 399 -100.18 -78.26 113.14
C ARG A 399 -99.42 -79.21 112.15
N GLY A 400 -99.72 -79.51 110.86
CA GLY A 400 -100.93 -79.29 110.04
C GLY A 400 -100.81 -79.52 108.48
N ARG A 401 -100.77 -80.77 107.96
CA ARG A 401 -101.22 -81.25 106.60
C ARG A 401 -100.57 -80.80 105.24
N ALA A 402 -100.31 -81.80 104.35
CA ALA A 402 -100.70 -81.95 102.90
C ALA A 402 -100.32 -80.84 101.84
N SER A 403 -100.67 -80.79 100.51
CA SER A 403 -101.34 -81.62 99.44
C SER A 403 -101.22 -80.88 98.05
N SER A 404 -101.54 -81.33 96.81
CA SER A 404 -101.48 -82.62 96.06
C SER A 404 -102.23 -82.54 94.68
N HIS A 405 -101.59 -82.75 93.51
CA HIS A 405 -102.21 -82.85 92.14
C HIS A 405 -102.92 -81.54 91.62
N SER A 406 -103.44 -81.37 90.37
CA SER A 406 -103.77 -82.29 89.25
C SER A 406 -103.22 -81.90 87.83
N SER A 407 -104.04 -81.74 86.75
CA SER A 407 -103.56 -81.71 85.32
C SER A 407 -104.53 -81.20 84.19
N GLN A 408 -104.01 -81.13 82.94
CA GLN A 408 -104.66 -81.26 81.60
C GLN A 408 -105.23 -80.07 80.73
N THR A 409 -104.71 -80.02 79.47
CA THR A 409 -105.34 -79.90 78.11
C THR A 409 -105.75 -78.59 77.37
N GLN A 410 -105.29 -78.54 76.09
CA GLN A 410 -105.94 -78.11 74.80
C GLN A 410 -105.93 -76.63 74.28
N GLY A 411 -105.81 -76.50 72.94
CA GLY A 411 -106.04 -75.30 72.08
C GLY A 411 -104.79 -74.47 71.71
N GLY A 412 -104.61 -73.87 70.50
CA GLY A 412 -105.32 -74.02 69.21
C GLY A 412 -105.06 -72.86 68.18
N GLY A 413 -104.56 -73.16 66.95
CA GLY A 413 -104.42 -72.22 65.79
C GLY A 413 -103.17 -71.29 65.76
N SER A 414 -102.81 -70.54 64.69
CA SER A 414 -103.17 -70.59 63.25
C SER A 414 -102.29 -69.66 62.33
N VAL A 415 -102.10 -69.99 61.03
CA VAL A 415 -102.01 -69.08 59.82
C VAL A 415 -100.74 -68.20 59.42
N THR A 416 -99.99 -68.67 58.38
CA THR A 416 -99.46 -67.97 57.12
C THR A 416 -98.14 -67.11 56.91
N LYS A 417 -97.34 -67.51 55.87
CA LYS A 417 -96.75 -66.79 54.65
C LYS A 417 -95.46 -65.84 54.58
N LYS A 418 -94.39 -66.33 53.87
CA LYS A 418 -93.58 -65.80 52.67
C LYS A 418 -92.45 -64.67 52.64
N ARG A 419 -91.20 -65.03 52.15
CA ARG A 419 -90.14 -64.33 51.26
C ARG A 419 -89.30 -63.09 51.79
N LYS A 420 -88.19 -62.49 51.24
CA LYS A 420 -87.22 -62.46 50.03
C LYS A 420 -85.88 -61.64 50.43
N LEU A 421 -84.71 -61.31 49.75
CA LEU A 421 -83.90 -61.57 48.48
C LEU A 421 -82.49 -60.77 48.35
N GLU A 422 -81.48 -61.22 47.55
CA GLU A 422 -80.34 -60.57 46.69
C GLU A 422 -79.49 -59.29 47.07
N SER A 423 -78.35 -58.84 46.43
CA SER A 423 -77.08 -59.43 45.83
C SER A 423 -76.01 -58.39 45.25
N THR A 424 -74.76 -58.82 44.91
CA THR A 424 -73.75 -58.33 43.84
C THR A 424 -72.61 -57.24 44.02
N GLU A 425 -71.39 -57.48 43.39
CA GLU A 425 -70.38 -56.60 42.65
C GLU A 425 -69.01 -55.92 43.17
N SER A 426 -68.21 -55.17 42.31
CA SER A 426 -66.68 -55.09 42.23
C SER A 426 -65.94 -53.74 41.73
N ARG A 427 -64.54 -53.55 41.76
CA ARG A 427 -63.56 -52.78 40.80
C ARG A 427 -62.07 -52.27 41.24
N SER A 428 -61.37 -51.26 40.60
CA SER A 428 -59.85 -51.14 40.26
C SER A 428 -58.97 -49.79 40.41
N SER A 429 -57.78 -49.54 39.72
CA SER A 429 -56.57 -48.62 40.03
C SER A 429 -55.70 -47.88 38.88
N PHE A 430 -54.63 -47.00 39.10
CA PHE A 430 -53.49 -46.53 38.13
C PHE A 430 -52.24 -45.58 38.58
N SER A 431 -51.14 -45.32 37.75
CA SER A 431 -49.97 -44.28 37.87
C SER A 431 -49.00 -44.04 36.60
N GLN A 432 -48.00 -43.09 36.52
CA GLN A 432 -47.30 -42.49 35.28
C GLN A 432 -45.70 -42.38 35.16
N HIS A 433 -45.10 -42.21 33.93
CA HIS A 433 -43.65 -41.92 33.56
C HIS A 433 -43.36 -41.04 32.27
N ALA A 434 -42.08 -40.77 31.86
CA ALA A 434 -41.63 -39.96 30.66
C ALA A 434 -40.29 -40.44 29.95
N ARG A 435 -39.94 -39.94 28.71
CA ARG A 435 -38.74 -40.34 27.87
C ARG A 435 -38.28 -39.29 26.79
N THR A 436 -37.05 -39.43 26.23
CA THR A 436 -36.49 -38.67 25.05
C THR A 436 -35.56 -39.51 24.14
N SER A 437 -35.27 -39.08 22.90
CA SER A 437 -34.34 -39.75 21.94
C SER A 437 -33.47 -38.76 21.14
N GLY A 438 -32.18 -39.06 20.94
CA GLY A 438 -31.23 -38.22 20.17
C GLY A 438 -29.75 -38.51 20.49
N ARG A 439 -28.80 -38.00 19.69
CA ARG A 439 -27.34 -38.06 19.97
C ARG A 439 -26.92 -37.16 21.14
N VAL A 440 -27.61 -36.04 21.32
CA VAL A 440 -27.58 -35.21 22.54
C VAL A 440 -28.87 -35.48 23.31
N ALA A 441 -28.78 -35.67 24.61
CA ALA A 441 -29.93 -35.89 25.49
C ALA A 441 -30.03 -34.81 26.56
N VAL A 442 -31.27 -34.48 26.94
CA VAL A 442 -31.55 -33.78 28.21
C VAL A 442 -31.44 -34.82 29.31
N GLU A 443 -30.56 -34.57 30.29
CA GLU A 443 -30.34 -35.50 31.41
C GLU A 443 -31.08 -35.04 32.67
N GLU A 444 -31.08 -33.72 32.93
CA GLU A 444 -31.80 -33.08 34.03
C GLU A 444 -32.36 -31.73 33.56
N VAL A 445 -33.57 -31.42 34.04
CA VAL A 445 -34.20 -30.09 33.96
C VAL A 445 -34.43 -29.62 35.38
N ASP A 446 -33.93 -28.43 35.71
CA ASP A 446 -34.20 -27.76 36.98
C ASP A 446 -35.69 -27.39 37.07
N GLU A 447 -36.36 -27.74 38.18
CA GLU A 447 -37.79 -27.44 38.38
C GLU A 447 -38.06 -25.93 38.50
N GLU A 448 -37.04 -25.12 38.85
CA GLU A 448 -37.09 -23.65 38.79
C GLU A 448 -36.62 -23.06 37.44
N GLY A 449 -36.23 -23.91 36.48
CA GLY A 449 -35.98 -23.55 35.08
C GLY A 449 -34.78 -22.65 34.82
N LYS A 450 -33.77 -22.61 35.71
CA LYS A 450 -32.58 -21.74 35.60
C LYS A 450 -31.49 -22.31 34.70
N PHE A 451 -31.44 -23.64 34.53
CA PHE A 451 -30.56 -24.30 33.57
C PHE A 451 -31.18 -25.60 33.03
N VAL A 452 -30.63 -26.10 31.91
CA VAL A 452 -30.93 -27.42 31.36
C VAL A 452 -29.61 -28.12 31.09
N ARG A 453 -29.42 -29.35 31.60
CA ARG A 453 -28.18 -30.11 31.41
C ARG A 453 -28.30 -30.99 30.16
N LEU A 454 -27.61 -30.56 29.09
CA LEU A 454 -27.46 -31.32 27.85
C LEU A 454 -26.19 -32.17 27.88
N ARG A 455 -26.29 -33.44 27.48
CA ARG A 455 -25.18 -34.38 27.39
C ARG A 455 -25.10 -34.98 25.99
N ASN A 456 -23.99 -34.75 25.29
CA ASN A 456 -23.64 -35.51 24.08
C ASN A 456 -23.35 -36.97 24.48
N LYS A 457 -23.94 -37.92 23.76
CA LYS A 457 -23.77 -39.38 23.93
C LYS A 457 -23.02 -40.01 22.76
N SER A 458 -22.30 -39.21 21.97
CA SER A 458 -21.49 -39.63 20.83
C SER A 458 -20.06 -39.08 20.89
N ASN A 459 -19.14 -39.71 20.17
CA ASN A 459 -17.70 -39.46 20.25
C ASN A 459 -17.20 -38.46 19.17
N GLU A 460 -18.10 -37.66 18.61
CA GLU A 460 -17.84 -36.70 17.52
C GLU A 460 -18.24 -35.29 17.98
N ASP A 461 -17.44 -34.28 17.63
CA ASP A 461 -17.71 -32.89 17.99
C ASP A 461 -18.94 -32.34 17.24
N GLN A 462 -20.00 -32.05 18.00
CA GLN A 462 -21.27 -31.56 17.46
C GLN A 462 -21.25 -30.02 17.42
N SER A 463 -21.20 -29.43 16.23
CA SER A 463 -21.22 -27.96 16.10
C SER A 463 -22.59 -27.38 16.48
N MET A 464 -22.61 -26.60 17.56
CA MET A 464 -23.84 -26.03 18.15
C MET A 464 -24.19 -24.62 17.63
N GLY A 465 -23.42 -24.06 16.69
CA GLY A 465 -23.46 -22.63 16.34
C GLY A 465 -24.82 -22.07 15.90
N ASN A 466 -25.73 -22.92 15.39
CA ASN A 466 -27.05 -22.53 14.90
C ASN A 466 -28.21 -23.04 15.79
N TRP A 467 -27.93 -23.54 17.00
CA TRP A 467 -28.95 -24.11 17.88
C TRP A 467 -29.57 -23.04 18.79
N GLN A 468 -30.91 -23.00 18.87
CA GLN A 468 -31.65 -22.11 19.76
C GLN A 468 -32.50 -22.91 20.75
N ILE A 469 -32.45 -22.55 22.04
CA ILE A 469 -33.27 -23.16 23.10
C ILE A 469 -34.58 -22.37 23.21
N LYS A 470 -35.67 -22.90 22.64
CA LYS A 470 -37.01 -22.30 22.74
C LYS A 470 -37.75 -22.87 23.96
N ARG A 471 -37.85 -22.10 25.05
CA ARG A 471 -38.70 -22.45 26.19
C ARG A 471 -40.16 -22.10 25.87
N GLN A 472 -41.02 -23.09 25.75
CA GLN A 472 -42.45 -22.91 25.52
C GLN A 472 -43.22 -23.37 26.77
N ASN A 473 -43.82 -22.39 27.47
CA ASN A 473 -44.88 -22.65 28.43
C ASN A 473 -46.21 -22.70 27.65
N GLY A 474 -47.23 -23.39 28.19
CA GLY A 474 -48.42 -23.80 27.43
C GLY A 474 -49.29 -22.67 26.84
N ASP A 475 -49.92 -23.00 25.72
CA ASP A 475 -51.09 -22.37 25.08
C ASP A 475 -51.09 -20.86 24.81
N ASP A 476 -50.42 -20.48 23.71
CA ASP A 476 -50.92 -19.49 22.74
C ASP A 476 -50.36 -19.79 21.32
N PRO A 477 -51.00 -19.33 20.22
CA PRO A 477 -50.77 -19.88 18.88
C PRO A 477 -49.56 -19.30 18.11
N LEU A 478 -49.16 -20.00 17.05
CA LEU A 478 -48.02 -19.66 16.19
C LEU A 478 -48.29 -18.44 15.28
N LEU A 479 -47.34 -17.50 15.28
CA LEU A 479 -47.14 -16.53 14.20
C LEU A 479 -45.66 -16.55 13.80
N THR A 480 -45.38 -17.25 12.68
CA THR A 480 -44.11 -17.36 11.92
C THR A 480 -42.83 -17.44 12.76
#